data_AF-T0FQU0-F1
#
_entry.id   AF-T0FQU0-F1
#
_cell.length_a   1.000
_cell.length_b   1.000
_cell.length_c   1.000
_cell.angle_alpha   90.00
_cell.angle_beta   90.00
_cell.angle_gamma   90.00
#
_symmetry.space_group_name_H-M   'P 1'
#
loop_
_entity.id
_entity.type
_entity.pdbx_description
1 polymer ?
#
loop_
_entity_poly.entity_id
_entity_poly.type
_entity_poly.pdbx_seq_one_letter_code
_entity_poly.pdbx_strand_id
1 'polypeptide(L)'
;MAKRYYLYYKQIATGNFTVGKPAGYSNFLHNPDAKRMSFILPENSGKAQEMIGKFVQDFQRLNVNKFSISNTSIQNTSTTGPAPSPKPPVGSTDPPSPTKVITHSEKIEPKKEEDNNDNRILIAGGIFILAIVVYYWKFAPKKSKRRR
;
A
#
# COMPACT_ATOMS: atom_id res chain seq x y z
N MET A 1 -3.76 -16.52 16.18
CA MET A 1 -2.61 -16.87 15.30
C MET A 1 -2.08 -15.58 14.73
N ALA A 2 -0.81 -15.27 14.99
CA ALA A 2 -0.24 -14.00 14.55
C ALA A 2 -0.21 -13.91 13.02
N LYS A 3 -0.34 -12.69 12.49
CA LYS A 3 -0.24 -12.40 11.06
C LYS A 3 1.02 -11.59 10.81
N ARG A 4 1.68 -11.79 9.69
CA ARG A 4 2.84 -10.99 9.27
C ARG A 4 2.52 -10.30 7.96
N TYR A 5 2.75 -9.00 7.93
CA TYR A 5 2.66 -8.18 6.74
C TYR A 5 4.00 -8.18 6.02
N TYR A 6 3.97 -8.29 4.70
CA TYR A 6 5.13 -8.23 3.81
C TYR A 6 4.93 -7.10 2.80
N LEU A 7 5.97 -6.30 2.61
CA LEU A 7 6.08 -5.26 1.61
C LEU A 7 7.27 -5.58 0.71
N TYR A 8 7.00 -5.67 -0.58
CA TYR A 8 8.01 -5.81 -1.62
C TYR A 8 8.24 -4.45 -2.26
N TYR A 9 9.50 -4.15 -2.59
CA TYR A 9 9.86 -2.88 -3.19
C TYR A 9 10.80 -3.07 -4.38
N LYS A 10 10.86 -2.04 -5.23
CA LYS A 10 11.82 -1.94 -6.32
C LYS A 10 12.51 -0.58 -6.28
N GLN A 11 13.75 -0.54 -6.74
CA GLN A 11 14.45 0.72 -6.96
C GLN A 11 13.91 1.36 -8.24
N ILE A 12 13.67 2.67 -8.20
CA ILE A 12 13.16 3.45 -9.33
C ILE A 12 14.14 4.52 -9.80
N ALA A 13 15.12 4.89 -8.98
CA ALA A 13 16.18 5.82 -9.34
C ALA A 13 17.43 5.09 -9.86
N THR A 14 18.23 5.78 -10.66
CA THR A 14 19.53 5.29 -11.15
C THR A 14 20.62 5.58 -10.11
N GLY A 15 21.41 4.56 -9.75
CA GLY A 15 22.50 4.67 -8.77
C GLY A 15 22.49 3.56 -7.72
N ASN A 16 23.41 3.63 -6.77
CA ASN A 16 23.49 2.67 -5.65
C ASN A 16 22.85 3.29 -4.41
N PHE A 17 21.55 3.06 -4.22
CA PHE A 17 20.82 3.57 -3.06
C PHE A 17 20.62 2.50 -2.00
N THR A 18 20.69 2.89 -0.74
CA THR A 18 20.25 2.07 0.38
C THR A 18 18.79 2.38 0.70
N VAL A 19 17.98 1.35 0.90
CA VAL A 19 16.58 1.51 1.30
C VAL A 19 16.49 1.96 2.76
N GLY A 20 15.74 3.03 3.01
CA GLY A 20 15.37 3.50 4.33
C GLY A 20 14.38 2.53 4.99
N LYS A 21 14.65 2.16 6.25
CA LYS A 21 13.88 1.17 7.01
C LYS A 21 12.93 1.88 7.98
N PRO A 22 11.60 1.67 7.90
CA PRO A 22 10.68 2.13 8.93
C PRO A 22 10.99 1.50 10.30
N ALA A 23 10.88 2.27 11.37
CA ALA A 23 11.18 1.83 12.75
C ALA A 23 9.92 1.74 13.62
N GLY A 24 9.99 0.97 14.72
CA GLY A 24 8.89 0.83 15.68
C GLY A 24 7.87 -0.27 15.33
N TYR A 25 8.24 -1.21 14.45
CA TYR A 25 7.39 -2.34 14.06
C TYR A 25 7.83 -3.62 14.74
N SER A 26 6.87 -4.36 15.31
CA SER A 26 7.15 -5.59 16.06
C SER A 26 7.73 -6.68 15.14
N ASN A 27 8.85 -7.29 15.57
CA ASN A 27 9.52 -8.36 14.83
C ASN A 27 9.79 -7.99 13.37
N PHE A 28 10.25 -6.75 13.17
CA PHE A 28 10.59 -6.22 11.86
C PHE A 28 11.76 -6.99 11.25
N LEU A 29 11.61 -7.40 10.01
CA LEU A 29 12.63 -8.09 9.23
C LEU A 29 12.80 -7.40 7.88
N HIS A 30 14.03 -7.15 7.49
CA HIS A 30 14.38 -6.61 6.18
C HIS A 30 15.31 -7.58 5.46
N ASN A 31 14.89 -8.05 4.28
CA ASN A 31 15.70 -8.85 3.37
C ASN A 31 15.99 -8.02 2.11
N PRO A 32 17.23 -7.51 1.95
CA PRO A 32 17.60 -6.70 0.80
C PRO A 32 17.66 -7.50 -0.51
N ASP A 33 18.05 -8.77 -0.46
CA ASP A 33 18.19 -9.64 -1.64
C ASP A 33 16.84 -9.89 -2.31
N ALA A 34 15.83 -10.19 -1.51
CA ALA A 34 14.45 -10.36 -1.94
C ALA A 34 13.69 -9.02 -2.09
N LYS A 35 14.36 -7.88 -1.83
CA LYS A 35 13.78 -6.53 -1.78
C LYS A 35 12.47 -6.48 -0.99
N ARG A 36 12.50 -7.02 0.23
CA ARG A 36 11.31 -7.28 1.05
C ARG A 36 11.49 -6.83 2.49
N MET A 37 10.47 -6.19 3.05
CA MET A 37 10.36 -5.88 4.47
C MET A 37 9.11 -6.55 5.05
N SER A 38 9.15 -6.91 6.34
CA SER A 38 8.00 -7.50 7.02
C SER A 38 7.96 -7.20 8.49
N PHE A 39 6.77 -7.29 9.10
CA PHE A 39 6.58 -7.15 10.54
C PHE A 39 5.32 -7.90 11.00
N ILE A 40 5.24 -8.23 12.29
CA ILE A 40 4.07 -8.89 12.86
C ILE A 40 2.96 -7.87 13.10
N LEU A 41 1.77 -8.20 12.61
CA LEU A 41 0.54 -7.45 12.81
C LEU A 41 -0.08 -7.78 14.17
N PRO A 42 -0.69 -6.79 14.84
CA PRO A 42 -1.52 -7.04 16.01
C PRO A 42 -2.75 -7.87 15.63
N GLU A 43 -3.31 -8.59 16.60
CA GLU A 43 -4.50 -9.43 16.37
C GLU A 43 -5.76 -8.60 16.10
N ASN A 44 -5.82 -7.38 16.66
CA ASN A 44 -6.90 -6.44 16.40
C ASN A 44 -6.79 -5.89 14.97
N SER A 45 -7.81 -6.15 14.14
CA SER A 45 -7.85 -5.78 12.73
C SER A 45 -7.74 -4.28 12.47
N GLY A 46 -8.39 -3.44 13.29
CA GLY A 46 -8.32 -1.98 13.17
C GLY A 46 -6.90 -1.47 13.41
N LYS A 47 -6.27 -1.91 14.51
CA LYS A 47 -4.87 -1.58 14.81
C LYS A 47 -3.90 -2.12 13.76
N ALA A 48 -4.19 -3.27 13.18
CA ALA A 48 -3.39 -3.85 12.11
C ALA A 48 -3.42 -2.99 10.85
N GLN A 49 -4.60 -2.54 10.43
CA GLN A 49 -4.76 -1.66 9.27
C GLN A 49 -4.07 -0.31 9.48
N GLU A 50 -4.21 0.30 10.67
CA GLU A 50 -3.51 1.54 11.01
C GLU A 50 -1.99 1.36 10.95
N MET A 51 -1.47 0.25 11.51
CA MET A 51 -0.04 -0.04 11.50
C MET A 51 0.50 -0.27 10.09
N ILE A 52 -0.27 -0.94 9.21
CA ILE A 52 0.05 -1.09 7.79
C ILE A 52 0.08 0.27 7.11
N GLY A 53 -0.93 1.12 7.32
CA GLY A 53 -1.00 2.45 6.74
C GLY A 53 0.20 3.30 7.13
N LYS A 54 0.52 3.33 8.43
CA LYS A 54 1.70 4.02 8.96
C LYS A 54 2.99 3.46 8.35
N PHE A 55 3.11 2.14 8.23
CA PHE A 55 4.29 1.50 7.65
C PHE A 55 4.52 1.88 6.19
N VAL A 56 3.45 1.84 5.38
CA VAL A 56 3.49 2.24 3.98
C VAL A 56 3.86 3.71 3.84
N GLN A 57 3.29 4.58 4.67
CA GLN A 57 3.61 6.01 4.67
C GLN A 57 5.07 6.26 5.08
N ASP A 58 5.54 5.61 6.15
CA ASP A 58 6.93 5.71 6.60
C ASP A 58 7.90 5.21 5.52
N PHE A 59 7.57 4.10 4.86
CA PHE A 59 8.36 3.59 3.75
C PHE A 59 8.47 4.61 2.61
N GLN A 60 7.34 5.17 2.17
CA GLN A 60 7.32 6.15 1.08
C GLN A 60 8.09 7.42 1.46
N ARG A 61 7.92 7.92 2.69
CA ARG A 61 8.62 9.11 3.19
C ARG A 61 10.14 8.91 3.19
N LEU A 62 10.61 7.79 3.71
CA LEU A 62 12.05 7.49 3.81
C LEU A 62 12.67 7.22 2.43
N ASN A 63 11.89 6.66 1.51
CA ASN A 63 12.38 6.17 0.22
C ASN A 63 11.93 6.98 -0.97
N VAL A 64 11.42 8.20 -0.74
CA VAL A 64 10.93 9.10 -1.77
C VAL A 64 11.91 9.19 -2.94
N ASN A 65 11.34 9.07 -4.15
CA ASN A 65 12.01 9.10 -5.45
C ASN A 65 13.13 8.05 -5.65
N LYS A 66 13.36 7.13 -4.70
CA LYS A 66 14.43 6.11 -4.78
C LYS A 66 13.86 4.71 -4.88
N PHE A 67 12.85 4.39 -4.08
CA PHE A 67 12.18 3.09 -4.11
C PHE A 67 10.66 3.25 -4.15
N SER A 68 9.99 2.31 -4.82
CA SER A 68 8.53 2.20 -4.83
C SER A 68 8.11 0.84 -4.31
N ILE A 69 6.91 0.79 -3.73
CA ILE A 69 6.27 -0.47 -3.38
C ILE A 69 5.88 -1.19 -4.67
N SER A 70 6.18 -2.48 -4.78
CA SER A 70 5.85 -3.31 -5.93
C SER A 70 4.71 -4.28 -5.64
N ASN A 71 4.63 -4.80 -4.42
CA ASN A 71 3.58 -5.72 -3.98
C ASN A 71 3.49 -5.72 -2.44
N THR A 72 2.37 -6.19 -1.89
CA THR A 72 2.16 -6.36 -0.46
C THR A 72 1.37 -7.65 -0.19
N SER A 73 1.63 -8.33 0.92
CA SER A 73 0.95 -9.57 1.28
C SER A 73 0.81 -9.71 2.79
N ILE A 74 -0.25 -10.36 3.26
CA ILE A 74 -0.43 -10.75 4.66
C ILE A 74 -0.44 -12.27 4.72
N GLN A 75 0.37 -12.84 5.61
CA GLN A 75 0.41 -14.30 5.82
C GLN A 75 0.18 -14.60 7.30
N ASN A 76 -0.55 -15.68 7.58
CA ASN A 76 -0.63 -16.20 8.93
C ASN A 76 0.73 -16.80 9.31
N THR A 77 1.29 -16.40 10.45
CA THR A 77 2.49 -17.02 11.00
C THR A 77 2.04 -18.21 11.85
N SER A 78 2.18 -19.42 11.35
CA SER A 78 2.13 -20.60 12.19
C SER A 78 3.41 -20.65 12.99
N THR A 79 3.29 -20.53 14.31
CA THR A 79 4.28 -21.15 15.20
C THR A 79 4.24 -22.65 14.92
N THR A 80 5.42 -23.27 14.73
CA THR A 80 5.70 -24.65 14.28
C THR A 80 5.49 -24.93 12.79
N GLY A 81 6.53 -24.71 11.99
CA GLY A 81 6.82 -25.67 10.92
C GLY A 81 7.37 -26.94 11.58
N PRO A 82 6.98 -28.15 11.15
CA PRO A 82 7.59 -29.36 11.66
C PRO A 82 9.10 -29.32 11.40
N ALA A 83 9.88 -29.76 12.39
CA ALA A 83 11.32 -30.00 12.24
C ALA A 83 11.59 -30.79 10.95
N PRO A 84 12.74 -30.60 10.27
CA PRO A 84 13.07 -31.34 9.05
C PRO A 84 13.01 -32.84 9.35
N SER A 85 11.97 -33.49 8.83
CA SER A 85 11.78 -34.94 8.96
C SER A 85 12.87 -35.65 8.15
N PRO A 86 13.54 -36.69 8.68
CA PRO A 86 14.61 -37.39 7.97
C PRO A 86 14.02 -38.08 6.73
N LYS A 87 14.69 -37.89 5.59
CA LYS A 87 14.25 -38.32 4.25
C LYS A 87 14.25 -39.85 4.11
N PRO A 88 13.12 -40.50 3.76
CA PRO A 88 13.09 -41.86 3.25
C PRO A 88 12.64 -41.88 1.76
N PRO A 89 12.74 -43.03 1.07
CA PRO A 89 13.22 -43.10 -0.31
C PRO A 89 12.20 -42.68 -1.39
N VAL A 90 12.78 -42.42 -2.56
CA VAL A 90 12.16 -41.93 -3.79
C VAL A 90 11.21 -42.98 -4.38
N GLY A 91 10.03 -42.54 -4.81
CA GLY A 91 9.23 -43.22 -5.83
C GLY A 91 7.77 -43.42 -5.46
N SER A 92 6.88 -42.67 -6.11
CA SER A 92 5.60 -43.09 -6.69
C SER A 92 4.65 -41.90 -6.84
N THR A 93 4.55 -41.43 -8.08
CA THR A 93 3.37 -40.88 -8.78
C THR A 93 2.16 -40.43 -7.96
N ASP A 94 1.91 -39.11 -7.90
CA ASP A 94 0.62 -38.49 -8.26
C ASP A 94 0.73 -36.94 -8.37
N PRO A 95 0.27 -36.30 -9.46
CA PRO A 95 0.04 -34.85 -9.51
C PRO A 95 -1.44 -34.49 -9.84
N PRO A 96 -1.94 -33.26 -9.61
CA PRO A 96 -1.49 -32.20 -8.72
C PRO A 96 -2.61 -31.65 -7.78
N SER A 97 -2.17 -30.86 -6.80
CA SER A 97 -2.98 -30.02 -5.90
C SER A 97 -3.89 -29.02 -6.63
N PRO A 98 -4.96 -28.54 -5.97
CA PRO A 98 -5.23 -27.11 -5.99
C PRO A 98 -5.31 -26.56 -4.56
N THR A 99 -4.20 -26.01 -4.09
CA THR A 99 -4.21 -25.09 -2.96
C THR A 99 -4.89 -23.82 -3.44
N LYS A 100 -6.02 -23.46 -2.83
CA LYS A 100 -6.76 -22.23 -3.11
C LYS A 100 -5.85 -21.02 -2.86
N VAL A 101 -5.26 -20.49 -3.93
CA VAL A 101 -4.73 -19.14 -3.97
C VAL A 101 -5.95 -18.22 -3.98
N ILE A 102 -6.17 -17.45 -2.91
CA ILE A 102 -7.09 -16.31 -2.97
C ILE A 102 -6.35 -15.23 -3.75
N THR A 103 -6.52 -15.27 -5.06
CA THR A 103 -6.06 -14.24 -5.99
C THR A 103 -7.09 -13.11 -5.98
N HIS A 104 -6.81 -12.00 -5.30
CA HIS A 104 -7.51 -10.74 -5.58
C HIS A 104 -6.95 -10.08 -6.85
N SER A 105 -6.93 -10.82 -7.97
CA SER A 105 -6.85 -10.22 -9.29
C SER A 105 -8.27 -10.04 -9.76
N GLU A 106 -8.85 -8.91 -9.37
CA GLU A 106 -9.90 -8.34 -10.19
C GLU A 106 -9.25 -7.88 -11.50
N LYS A 107 -9.33 -8.76 -12.49
CA LYS A 107 -9.07 -8.47 -13.88
C LYS A 107 -10.16 -7.50 -14.33
N ILE A 108 -9.88 -6.20 -14.30
CA ILE A 108 -10.74 -5.22 -14.95
C ILE A 108 -10.43 -5.33 -16.45
N GLU A 109 -11.14 -6.24 -17.12
CA GLU A 109 -11.32 -6.16 -18.57
C GLU A 109 -12.15 -4.90 -18.88
N PRO A 110 -11.78 -4.11 -19.89
CA PRO A 110 -12.57 -2.96 -20.29
C PRO A 110 -13.76 -3.47 -21.09
N LYS A 111 -14.90 -3.69 -20.42
CA LYS A 111 -16.19 -3.68 -21.11
C LYS A 111 -16.55 -2.24 -21.41
N LYS A 112 -16.43 -1.89 -22.69
CA LYS A 112 -17.19 -0.78 -23.27
C LYS A 112 -18.66 -1.14 -23.14
N GLU A 113 -19.40 -0.35 -22.38
CA GLU A 113 -20.71 0.16 -22.78
C GLU A 113 -21.07 1.36 -21.90
N GLU A 114 -21.39 2.42 -22.62
CA GLU A 114 -21.91 3.74 -22.28
C GLU A 114 -22.89 3.76 -21.10
N ASP A 115 -22.69 4.64 -20.12
CA ASP A 115 -23.79 5.53 -19.72
C ASP A 115 -23.32 6.84 -19.07
N ASN A 116 -24.02 7.91 -19.45
CA ASN A 116 -23.73 9.31 -19.26
C ASN A 116 -23.86 9.75 -17.78
N ASN A 117 -22.81 9.65 -16.95
CA ASN A 117 -22.84 10.27 -15.62
C ASN A 117 -21.55 10.95 -15.13
N ASP A 118 -20.44 10.87 -15.86
CA ASP A 118 -19.18 11.46 -15.40
C ASP A 118 -19.09 13.00 -15.57
N ASN A 119 -19.90 13.57 -16.46
CA ASN A 119 -19.92 15.03 -16.63
C ASN A 119 -20.64 15.75 -15.48
N ARG A 120 -21.51 15.09 -14.69
CA ARG A 120 -22.19 15.76 -13.57
C ARG A 120 -21.27 16.02 -12.38
N ILE A 121 -20.36 15.10 -12.07
CA ILE A 121 -19.43 15.25 -10.93
C ILE A 121 -18.32 16.27 -11.27
N LEU A 122 -17.85 16.29 -12.52
CA LEU A 122 -16.85 17.25 -12.98
C LEU A 122 -17.41 18.68 -13.11
N ILE A 123 -18.66 18.83 -13.59
CA ILE A 123 -19.34 20.12 -13.67
C ILE A 123 -19.73 20.64 -12.26
N ALA A 124 -20.20 19.78 -11.36
CA ALA A 124 -20.58 20.19 -10.00
C ALA A 124 -19.37 20.63 -9.15
N GLY A 125 -18.21 19.97 -9.28
CA GLY A 125 -16.99 20.36 -8.59
C GLY A 125 -16.41 21.69 -9.07
N GLY A 126 -16.46 21.95 -10.39
CA GLY A 126 -15.94 23.19 -10.98
C GLY A 126 -16.73 24.44 -10.59
N ILE A 127 -18.06 24.36 -10.55
CA ILE A 127 -18.93 25.50 -10.19
C ILE A 127 -18.77 25.89 -8.73
N PHE A 128 -18.58 24.92 -7.83
CA PHE A 128 -18.41 25.18 -6.40
C PHE A 128 -17.11 25.94 -6.09
N ILE A 129 -16.00 25.58 -6.75
CA ILE A 129 -14.71 26.28 -6.59
C ILE A 129 -14.80 27.70 -7.16
N LEU A 130 -15.45 27.89 -8.32
CA LEU A 130 -15.61 29.22 -8.93
C LEU A 130 -16.46 30.14 -8.04
N ALA A 131 -17.53 29.63 -7.43
CA ALA A 131 -18.39 30.40 -6.52
C ALA A 131 -17.64 30.85 -5.25
N ILE A 132 -16.79 29.99 -4.67
CA ILE A 132 -15.96 30.34 -3.50
C ILE A 132 -14.97 31.45 -3.86
N VAL A 133 -14.28 31.34 -5.00
CA VAL A 133 -13.31 32.36 -5.44
C VAL A 133 -14.01 33.71 -5.68
N VAL A 134 -15.15 33.72 -6.38
CA VAL A 134 -15.91 34.96 -6.63
C VAL A 134 -16.45 35.57 -5.33
N TYR A 135 -16.92 34.74 -4.39
CA TYR A 135 -17.38 35.20 -3.09
C TYR A 135 -16.27 35.88 -2.29
N TYR A 136 -15.08 35.26 -2.20
CA TYR A 136 -13.92 35.87 -1.54
C TYR A 136 -13.43 37.14 -2.25
N TRP A 137 -13.48 37.20 -3.57
CA TRP A 137 -13.03 38.38 -4.32
C TRP A 137 -14.00 39.55 -4.19
N LYS A 138 -15.31 39.28 -4.13
CA LYS A 138 -16.36 40.31 -3.98
C LYS A 138 -16.50 40.80 -2.54
N PHE A 139 -16.25 39.94 -1.55
CA PHE A 139 -16.37 40.27 -0.12
C PHE A 139 -15.04 40.49 0.60
N ALA A 140 -13.90 40.50 -0.10
CA ALA A 140 -12.64 40.91 0.49
C ALA A 140 -12.75 42.37 1.01
N PRO A 141 -12.60 42.63 2.32
CA PRO A 141 -12.67 43.97 2.85
C PRO A 141 -11.50 44.78 2.29
N LYS A 142 -11.80 45.79 1.45
CA LYS A 142 -10.83 46.79 1.02
C LYS A 142 -10.24 47.43 2.27
N LYS A 143 -9.01 47.05 2.63
CA LYS A 143 -8.20 47.76 3.63
C LYS A 143 -8.01 49.20 3.13
N SER A 144 -8.87 50.08 3.64
CA SER A 144 -8.72 51.53 3.53
C SER A 144 -7.40 51.92 4.17
N LYS A 145 -6.38 52.20 3.32
CA LYS A 145 -5.23 52.99 3.70
C LYS A 145 -5.72 54.42 3.95
N ARG A 146 -6.11 54.73 5.19
CA ARG A 146 -6.18 56.13 5.63
C ARG A 146 -4.75 56.59 5.92
N ARG A 147 -4.20 57.35 4.98
CA ARG A 147 -3.08 58.28 5.22
C ARG A 147 -3.65 59.55 5.85
N ARG A 148 -2.88 60.12 6.76
CA ARG A 148 -3.09 61.30 7.62
C ARG A 148 -3.72 60.99 8.96
#